data_AF-A0A1J1LJR2-F1
#
_entry.id   AF-A0A1J1LJR2-F1
#
_cell.length_a   1.000
_cell.length_b   1.000
_cell.length_c   1.000
_cell.angle_alpha   90.00
_cell.angle_beta   90.00
_cell.angle_gamma   90.00
#
_symmetry.space_group_name_H-M   'P 1'
#
loop_
_entity.id
_entity.type
_entity.pdbx_description
1 polymer ?
#
loop_
_entity_poly.entity_id
_entity_poly.type
_entity_poly.pdbx_seq_one_letter_code
_entity_poly.pdbx_strand_id
1 'polypeptide(L)'
;MPTLANTSLFTFKAGGTGSATDYVVRLSNRYSDAIAAILGLTKVASGSAATGMPVTVNQAISAGLLIKLRMNYRKSGGKKRGAVNLVCDLEKVQNAVSSLTDMDYDGGKIISVKGVPRVKYR
;
A
#
# COMPACT_ATOMS: atom_id res chain seq x y z
N MET A 1 19.79 3.95 0.74
CA MET A 1 18.55 4.65 0.31
C MET A 1 18.05 4.01 -0.97
N PRO A 2 16.77 3.64 -1.12
CA PRO A 2 16.25 3.25 -2.42
C PRO A 2 16.27 4.49 -3.34
N THR A 3 16.77 4.34 -4.55
CA THR A 3 16.89 5.41 -5.55
C THR A 3 15.51 5.98 -5.90
N LEU A 4 15.42 7.32 -6.02
CA LEU A 4 14.18 8.04 -6.37
C LEU A 4 13.48 7.49 -7.63
N ALA A 5 14.24 6.90 -8.55
CA ALA A 5 13.77 6.31 -9.80
C ALA A 5 12.73 5.19 -9.62
N ASN A 6 12.71 4.51 -8.46
CA ASN A 6 11.83 3.38 -8.20
C ASN A 6 10.66 3.70 -7.26
N THR A 7 10.36 4.99 -7.06
CA THR A 7 9.30 5.45 -6.16
C THR A 7 8.34 6.42 -6.85
N SER A 8 7.05 6.31 -6.51
CA SER A 8 5.98 7.21 -6.95
C SER A 8 5.30 7.84 -5.74
N LEU A 9 4.67 8.99 -5.96
CA LEU A 9 3.83 9.63 -4.95
C LEU A 9 2.41 9.03 -5.02
N PHE A 10 1.85 8.75 -3.86
CA PHE A 10 0.48 8.27 -3.70
C PHE A 10 -0.25 9.18 -2.73
N THR A 11 -1.49 9.51 -3.04
CA THR A 11 -2.42 10.19 -2.14
C THR A 11 -3.37 9.21 -1.49
N PHE A 12 -3.78 9.52 -0.27
CA PHE A 12 -4.81 8.78 0.44
C PHE A 12 -5.56 9.70 1.39
N LYS A 13 -6.81 9.37 1.66
CA LYS A 13 -7.62 10.07 2.66
C LYS A 13 -7.48 9.33 3.99
N ALA A 14 -7.26 10.06 5.07
CA ALA A 14 -7.16 9.46 6.38
C ALA A 14 -8.34 9.87 7.26
N GLY A 15 -8.92 8.87 7.92
CA GLY A 15 -10.14 9.03 8.69
C GLY A 15 -11.35 8.77 7.80
N GLY A 16 -12.23 7.87 8.26
CA GLY A 16 -13.40 7.39 7.54
C GLY A 16 -14.30 8.47 6.95
N THR A 17 -15.29 8.01 6.17
CA THR A 17 -16.28 8.83 5.44
C THR A 17 -16.62 10.14 6.16
N GLY A 18 -15.90 11.23 5.84
CA GLY A 18 -16.09 12.54 6.48
C GLY A 18 -14.83 13.36 6.72
N SER A 19 -13.63 12.77 6.85
CA SER A 19 -12.39 13.55 6.99
C SER A 19 -11.70 13.75 5.64
N ALA A 20 -11.63 15.00 5.17
CA ALA A 20 -11.16 15.39 3.85
C ALA A 20 -9.66 15.71 3.77
N THR A 21 -8.86 15.28 4.75
CA THR A 21 -7.42 15.55 4.72
C THR A 21 -6.73 14.56 3.80
N ASP A 22 -6.34 15.03 2.62
CA ASP A 22 -5.49 14.29 1.70
C ASP A 22 -4.05 14.27 2.23
N TYR A 23 -3.50 13.07 2.37
CA TYR A 23 -2.10 12.85 2.74
C TYR A 23 -1.34 12.33 1.52
N VAL A 24 -0.07 12.71 1.42
CA VAL A 24 0.81 12.28 0.33
C VAL A 24 1.93 11.42 0.92
N VAL A 25 2.11 10.22 0.37
CA VAL A 25 3.16 9.30 0.77
C VAL A 25 3.96 8.84 -0.45
N ARG A 26 5.28 8.78 -0.32
CA ARG A 26 6.17 8.23 -1.35
C ARG A 26 6.33 6.73 -1.13
N LEU A 27 5.91 5.93 -2.10
CA LEU A 27 5.98 4.46 -2.07
C LEU A 27 6.75 3.94 -3.28
N SER A 28 7.23 2.70 -3.19
CA SER A 28 7.89 2.05 -4.34
C SER A 28 6.92 1.86 -5.51
N ASN A 29 7.43 1.81 -6.75
CA ASN A 29 6.63 1.52 -7.96
C ASN A 29 6.03 0.09 -7.98
N ARG A 30 6.27 -0.71 -6.95
CA ARG A 30 5.60 -1.99 -6.70
C ARG A 30 4.10 -1.85 -6.47
N TYR A 31 3.63 -0.67 -6.09
CA TYR A 31 2.21 -0.36 -5.98
C TYR A 31 1.72 -0.02 -7.40
N SER A 32 1.28 -1.03 -8.15
CA SER A 32 0.60 -0.81 -9.43
C SER A 32 -0.71 -0.07 -9.19
N ASP A 33 -1.25 0.60 -10.21
CA ASP A 33 -2.47 1.41 -10.07
C ASP A 33 -3.65 0.58 -9.54
N ALA A 34 -3.77 -0.67 -10.00
CA ALA A 34 -4.81 -1.60 -9.54
C ALA A 34 -4.64 -2.00 -8.06
N ILE A 35 -3.41 -2.27 -7.61
CA ILE A 35 -3.14 -2.59 -6.20
C ILE A 35 -3.34 -1.35 -5.32
N ALA A 36 -2.87 -0.19 -5.77
CA ALA A 36 -3.03 1.07 -5.07
C ALA A 36 -4.52 1.39 -4.84
N ALA A 37 -5.34 1.28 -5.88
CA ALA A 37 -6.78 1.53 -5.80
C ALA A 37 -7.48 0.64 -4.76
N ILE A 38 -7.14 -0.65 -4.73
CA ILE A 38 -7.68 -1.61 -3.75
C ILE A 38 -7.27 -1.24 -2.31
N LEU A 39 -6.04 -0.74 -2.14
CA LEU A 39 -5.48 -0.32 -0.85
C LEU A 39 -5.98 1.05 -0.37
N GLY A 40 -6.81 1.75 -1.17
CA GLY A 40 -7.26 3.11 -0.87
C GLY A 40 -6.23 4.19 -1.19
N LEU A 41 -5.27 3.89 -2.06
CA LEU A 41 -4.21 4.79 -2.50
C LEU A 41 -4.44 5.20 -3.95
N THR A 42 -4.25 6.47 -4.25
CA THR A 42 -4.32 7.00 -5.62
C THR A 42 -2.93 7.44 -6.04
N LYS A 43 -2.41 6.90 -7.13
CA LYS A 43 -1.10 7.33 -7.65
C LYS A 43 -1.21 8.75 -8.19
N VAL A 44 -0.29 9.63 -7.80
CA VAL A 44 -0.21 10.98 -8.35
C VAL A 44 0.39 10.89 -9.75
N ALA A 45 -0.32 11.44 -10.74
CA ALA A 45 0.15 11.44 -12.12
C ALA A 45 1.46 12.23 -12.27
N SER A 46 2.34 11.75 -13.15
CA SER A 46 3.61 12.41 -13.46
C SER A 46 3.36 13.85 -13.93
N GLY A 47 3.93 14.83 -13.24
CA GLY A 47 3.77 16.25 -13.56
C GLY A 47 2.60 16.96 -12.84
N SER A 48 1.77 16.23 -12.10
CA SER A 48 0.74 16.83 -11.24
C SER A 48 1.30 17.21 -9.87
N ALA A 49 0.93 18.39 -9.37
CA ALA A 49 1.20 18.75 -7.98
C ALA A 49 0.33 17.88 -7.06
N ALA A 50 0.94 17.26 -6.05
CA ALA A 50 0.20 16.52 -5.04
C ALA A 50 -0.49 17.51 -4.10
N THR A 51 -1.80 17.38 -3.90
CA THR A 51 -2.63 18.35 -3.15
C THR A 51 -2.78 18.06 -1.65
N GLY A 52 -1.92 17.20 -1.09
CA GLY A 52 -2.05 16.73 0.29
C GLY A 52 -0.81 16.97 1.16
N MET A 53 -0.98 16.79 2.47
CA MET A 53 0.12 16.97 3.43
C MET A 53 1.15 15.83 3.26
N PRO A 54 2.44 16.16 3.01
CA PRO A 54 3.45 15.13 2.84
C PRO A 54 3.75 14.46 4.17
N VAL A 55 3.66 13.13 4.20
CA VAL A 55 3.99 12.31 5.37
C VAL A 55 4.83 11.12 4.95
N THR A 56 5.79 10.73 5.80
CA THR A 56 6.50 9.47 5.60
C THR A 56 5.59 8.30 5.94
N VAL A 57 5.85 7.14 5.34
CA VAL A 57 5.13 5.89 5.64
C VAL A 57 5.11 5.59 7.14
N ASN A 58 6.24 5.79 7.83
CA ASN A 58 6.33 5.54 9.26
C ASN A 58 5.50 6.55 10.07
N GLN A 59 5.48 7.82 9.70
CA GLN A 59 4.61 8.82 10.35
C GLN A 59 3.13 8.48 10.18
N ALA A 60 2.70 8.13 8.95
CA ALA A 60 1.32 7.75 8.68
C ALA A 60 0.88 6.51 9.48
N ILE A 61 1.78 5.53 9.64
CA ILE A 61 1.51 4.32 10.42
C ILE A 61 1.52 4.60 11.92
N SER A 62 2.41 5.45 12.43
CA SER A 62 2.43 5.84 13.83
C SER A 62 1.19 6.66 14.21
N ALA A 63 0.76 7.58 13.33
CA ALA A 63 -0.45 8.39 13.49
C ALA A 63 -1.75 7.58 13.31
N GLY A 64 -1.68 6.35 12.79
CA GLY A 64 -2.84 5.47 12.62
C GLY A 64 -3.68 5.74 11.39
N LEU A 65 -3.09 6.44 10.43
CA LEU A 65 -3.69 6.76 9.15
C LEU A 65 -3.56 5.58 8.17
N LEU A 66 -2.49 4.78 8.29
CA LEU A 66 -2.24 3.60 7.47
C LEU A 66 -1.87 2.39 8.32
N ILE A 67 -2.15 1.19 7.81
CA ILE A 67 -1.75 -0.08 8.41
C ILE A 67 -0.84 -0.88 7.48
N LYS A 68 0.08 -1.65 8.06
CA LYS A 68 0.94 -2.56 7.29
C LYS A 68 0.17 -3.84 6.95
N LEU A 69 0.19 -4.20 5.67
CA LEU A 69 -0.24 -5.52 5.19
C LEU A 69 1.00 -6.30 4.74
N ARG A 70 0.98 -7.61 4.92
CA ARG A 70 1.98 -8.50 4.34
C ARG A 70 1.34 -9.29 3.22
N MET A 71 1.83 -9.07 2.00
CA MET A 71 1.42 -9.77 0.79
C MET A 71 2.46 -10.83 0.46
N ASN A 72 2.02 -12.08 0.35
CA ASN A 72 2.84 -13.19 -0.13
C ASN A 72 2.43 -13.52 -1.55
N TYR A 73 3.40 -13.75 -2.42
CA TYR A 73 3.17 -14.03 -3.84
C TYR A 73 4.13 -15.11 -4.35
N ARG A 74 3.74 -15.79 -5.42
CA ARG A 74 4.55 -16.80 -6.11
C ARG A 74 5.01 -16.25 -7.44
N LYS A 75 6.32 -16.09 -7.63
CA LYS A 75 6.87 -15.69 -8.94
C LYS A 75 6.68 -16.78 -9.98
N SER A 76 6.48 -16.42 -11.25
CA SER A 76 6.56 -17.36 -12.37
C SER A 76 7.93 -18.06 -12.37
N GLY A 77 7.93 -19.37 -12.66
CA GLY A 77 9.07 -20.27 -12.41
C GLY A 77 8.96 -21.10 -11.11
N GLY A 78 7.86 -20.97 -10.37
CA GLY A 78 7.27 -22.04 -9.58
C GLY A 78 7.88 -22.35 -8.20
N LYS A 79 9.14 -21.98 -7.92
CA LYS A 79 9.81 -22.42 -6.66
C LYS A 79 10.00 -21.34 -5.58
N LYS A 80 10.01 -20.04 -5.93
CA LYS A 80 10.30 -18.97 -4.96
C LYS A 80 9.03 -18.22 -4.53
N ARG A 81 8.77 -18.21 -3.22
CA ARG A 81 7.75 -17.36 -2.57
C ARG A 81 8.38 -16.01 -2.25
N GLY A 82 7.78 -14.93 -2.75
CA GLY A 82 8.11 -13.56 -2.38
C GLY A 82 7.18 -13.06 -1.28
N ALA A 83 7.66 -12.15 -0.43
CA ALA A 83 6.84 -11.44 0.53
C ALA A 83 7.16 -9.95 0.49
N VAL A 84 6.14 -9.12 0.46
CA VAL A 84 6.26 -7.65 0.45
C VAL A 84 5.34 -7.07 1.51
N ASN A 85 5.85 -6.05 2.22
CA ASN A 85 5.03 -5.25 3.12
C ASN A 85 4.40 -4.10 2.33
N LEU A 86 3.09 -4.05 2.34
CA LEU A 86 2.28 -2.99 1.75
C LEU A 86 1.69 -2.10 2.84
N VAL A 87 1.21 -0.92 2.47
CA VAL A 87 0.40 -0.07 3.35
C VAL A 87 -1.00 0.10 2.77
N CYS A 88 -1.98 0.13 3.65
CA CYS A 88 -3.40 0.21 3.30
C CYS A 88 -4.10 1.19 4.22
N ASP A 89 -5.13 1.84 3.71
CA ASP A 89 -6.12 2.50 4.56
C ASP A 89 -6.86 1.47 5.42
N LEU A 90 -7.15 1.82 6.67
CA LEU A 90 -7.75 0.94 7.67
C LEU A 90 -9.10 0.40 7.21
N GLU A 91 -9.93 1.24 6.59
CA GLU A 91 -11.27 0.85 6.11
C GLU A 91 -11.21 -0.08 4.89
N LYS A 92 -10.11 -0.03 4.14
CA LYS A 92 -9.91 -0.86 2.95
C LYS A 92 -9.22 -2.18 3.24
N VAL A 93 -8.79 -2.44 4.49
CA VAL A 93 -8.04 -3.66 4.86
C VAL A 93 -8.81 -4.93 4.50
N GLN A 94 -10.08 -5.03 4.90
CA GLN A 94 -10.88 -6.23 4.64
C GLN A 94 -11.03 -6.45 3.14
N ASN A 95 -11.36 -5.39 2.39
CA ASN A 95 -11.47 -5.46 0.94
C ASN A 95 -10.13 -5.82 0.28
N ALA A 96 -9.02 -5.27 0.77
CA ALA A 96 -7.69 -5.55 0.26
C ALA A 96 -7.27 -7.00 0.49
N VAL A 97 -7.60 -7.58 1.65
CA VAL A 97 -7.30 -8.99 1.93
C VAL A 97 -8.05 -9.92 0.97
N SER A 98 -9.33 -9.63 0.72
CA SER A 98 -10.18 -10.42 -0.17
C SER A 98 -9.80 -10.24 -1.65
N SER A 99 -9.63 -9.00 -2.10
CA SER A 99 -9.50 -8.66 -3.52
C SER A 99 -8.09 -8.81 -4.09
N LEU A 100 -7.05 -8.73 -3.25
CA LEU A 100 -5.67 -8.89 -3.72
C LEU A 100 -5.28 -10.36 -3.89
N THR A 101 -6.00 -11.30 -3.28
CA THR A 101 -5.68 -12.73 -3.41
C THR A 101 -5.95 -13.18 -4.85
N ASP A 102 -5.07 -14.02 -5.41
CA ASP A 102 -5.07 -14.51 -6.80
C ASP A 102 -4.82 -13.47 -7.91
N MET A 103 -4.63 -12.20 -7.55
CA MET A 103 -4.26 -11.16 -8.50
C MET A 103 -2.81 -11.31 -8.97
N ASP A 104 -2.56 -10.96 -10.24
CA ASP A 104 -1.23 -11.04 -10.83
C ASP A 104 -0.32 -9.94 -10.28
N TYR A 105 0.89 -10.33 -9.88
CA TYR A 105 1.89 -9.44 -9.29
C TYR A 105 3.32 -9.93 -9.56
N ASP A 106 4.17 -9.03 -10.07
CA ASP A 106 5.61 -9.28 -10.31
C ASP A 106 5.86 -10.55 -11.13
N GLY A 107 5.08 -10.71 -12.21
CA GLY A 107 5.10 -11.89 -13.09
C GLY A 107 4.70 -13.18 -12.37
N GLY A 108 3.80 -13.09 -11.39
CA GLY A 108 3.40 -14.18 -10.50
C GLY A 108 1.99 -13.96 -9.97
N LYS A 109 1.56 -14.76 -8.99
CA LYS A 109 0.24 -14.61 -8.35
C LYS A 109 0.35 -14.35 -6.86
N ILE A 110 -0.51 -13.49 -6.34
CA ILE A 110 -0.65 -13.26 -4.91
C ILE A 110 -1.33 -14.46 -4.28
N ILE A 111 -0.66 -15.07 -3.29
CA ILE A 111 -1.13 -16.27 -2.60
C ILE A 111 -1.96 -15.91 -1.37
N SER A 112 -1.57 -14.85 -0.67
CA SER A 112 -2.26 -14.44 0.55
C SER A 112 -1.91 -13.01 0.90
N VAL A 113 -2.88 -12.28 1.42
CA VAL A 113 -2.66 -10.99 2.09
C VAL A 113 -3.09 -11.11 3.53
N LYS A 114 -2.26 -10.66 4.46
CA LYS A 114 -2.56 -10.64 5.88
C LYS A 114 -2.32 -9.27 6.45
N GLY A 115 -3.27 -8.78 7.25
CA GLY A 115 -3.00 -7.64 8.13
C GLY A 115 -1.83 -7.97 9.04
N VAL A 116 -0.83 -7.09 9.10
CA VAL A 116 0.14 -7.14 10.19
C VAL A 116 -0.49 -6.33 11.30
N PRO A 117 -1.05 -6.97 12.35
CA PRO A 117 -1.69 -6.23 13.43
C PRO A 117 -0.70 -5.21 14.00
N ARG A 118 -1.21 -3.99 14.23
CA ARG A 118 -0.48 -2.96 14.95
C ARG A 118 -0.16 -3.53 16.34
N VAL A 119 1.14 -3.59 16.64
CA VAL A 119 1.69 -3.63 17.99
C VAL A 119 1.52 -4.96 18.74
N LYS A 120 2.65 -5.60 19.07
CA LYS A 120 2.73 -6.46 20.26
C LYS A 120 2.48 -5.56 21.45
N TYR A 121 1.34 -5.70 22.13
CA TYR A 121 1.20 -5.20 23.49
C TYR A 121 2.33 -5.83 24.32
N ARG A 122 3.20 -5.00 24.89
CA ARG A 122 4.12 -5.40 25.94
C ARG A 122 4.06 -4.35 27.03
#